data_AF-A0A158QQL9-F1
#
_entry.id   AF-A0A158QQL9-F1
#
_cell.length_a   1.000
_cell.length_b   1.000
_cell.length_c   1.000
_cell.angle_alpha   90.00
_cell.angle_beta   90.00
_cell.angle_gamma   90.00
#
_symmetry.space_group_name_H-M   'P 1'
#
loop_
_entity.id
_entity.type
_entity.pdbx_description
1 polymer ?
#
loop_
_entity_poly.entity_id
_entity_poly.type
_entity_poly.pdbx_seq_one_letter_code
_entity_poly.pdbx_strand_id
1 'polypeptide(L)'
;MLSELFSNLEIDETESNKERGQQCTPDNYSAEIHSVGWFLNKTLSIDRKADEDRELVSYKAAYFNYHEDYRKAVDEYTTLFLEYKHSRTHTVAAIDSLVRCALKIPDFPADKLFSYLHEYEQCALDYGDQLQYLSLKKDVYSKLCLPDASQIFIDTVCLLCASVDLPEHWLAFGQRPSLIVGENFHIGYMMRTALLLERHSKYAHGFVSRVLNRKLMDLRKRLAELGSLERVRLQICYLRFTD
;
A
#
# COMPACT_ATOMS: atom_id res chain seq x y z
N MET A 1 31.22 34.72 -4.44
CA MET A 1 30.35 34.08 -5.44
C MET A 1 29.26 33.18 -4.87
N LEU A 2 29.39 32.60 -3.65
CA LEU A 2 28.22 31.99 -2.98
C LEU A 2 27.43 33.00 -2.12
N SER A 3 28.04 34.09 -1.69
CA SER A 3 27.40 35.14 -0.87
C SER A 3 26.30 35.93 -1.60
N GLU A 4 26.40 36.10 -2.92
CA GLU A 4 25.40 36.79 -3.74
C GLU A 4 24.16 35.92 -4.05
N LEU A 5 24.28 34.60 -3.89
CA LEU A 5 23.16 33.68 -4.07
C LEU A 5 22.19 33.69 -2.88
N PHE A 6 22.66 34.13 -1.70
CA PHE A 6 21.86 34.22 -0.48
C PHE A 6 21.49 35.67 -0.11
N SER A 7 22.00 36.69 -0.82
CA SER A 7 21.68 38.09 -0.53
C SER A 7 20.24 38.49 -0.87
N ASN A 8 19.53 37.67 -1.65
CA ASN A 8 18.12 37.88 -2.01
C ASN A 8 17.16 37.01 -1.19
N LEU A 9 17.66 36.29 -0.18
CA LEU A 9 16.84 35.64 0.85
C LEU A 9 16.71 36.59 2.05
N GLU A 10 16.32 37.84 1.79
CA GLU A 10 15.77 38.67 2.86
C GLU A 10 14.40 38.07 3.21
N ILE A 11 14.30 37.57 4.44
CA ILE A 11 13.00 37.22 5.02
C ILE A 11 12.23 38.54 5.08
N ASP A 12 11.23 38.67 4.22
CA ASP A 12 10.36 39.83 4.19
C ASP A 12 9.62 39.92 5.54
N GLU A 13 10.14 40.74 6.46
CA GLU A 13 9.57 40.96 7.80
C GLU A 13 8.20 41.69 7.74
N THR A 14 7.67 41.94 6.55
CA THR A 14 6.33 42.52 6.34
C THR A 14 5.18 41.54 6.62
N GLU A 15 5.43 40.24 6.84
CA GLU A 15 4.45 39.31 7.42
C GLU A 15 4.28 39.44 8.96
N SER A 16 4.90 40.44 9.60
CA SER A 16 4.81 40.68 11.04
C SER A 16 3.43 41.13 11.56
N ASN A 17 2.46 41.38 10.68
CA ASN A 17 1.10 41.79 11.06
C ASN A 17 0.10 40.63 11.22
N LYS A 18 0.50 39.38 11.02
CA LYS A 18 -0.27 38.24 11.55
C LYS A 18 0.13 38.12 13.02
N GLU A 19 -0.81 38.28 13.96
CA GLU A 19 -0.57 37.97 15.37
C GLU A 19 0.18 36.64 15.46
N ARG A 20 1.49 36.69 15.76
CA ARG A 20 2.26 35.49 16.03
C ARG A 20 1.59 34.87 17.24
N GLY A 21 0.88 33.77 17.04
CA GLY A 21 0.24 33.03 18.13
C GLY A 21 1.24 32.88 19.27
N GLN A 22 0.80 33.20 20.48
CA GLN A 22 1.64 33.10 21.67
C GLN A 22 2.29 31.72 21.70
N GLN A 23 3.63 31.69 21.70
CA GLN A 23 4.36 30.44 21.84
C GLN A 23 4.03 29.86 23.22
N CYS A 24 3.44 28.66 23.22
CA CYS A 24 3.12 27.95 24.44
C CYS A 24 4.43 27.60 25.17
N THR A 25 4.60 28.08 26.40
CA THR A 25 5.70 27.65 27.27
C THR A 25 5.38 26.25 27.83
N PRO A 26 6.39 25.42 28.14
CA PRO A 26 6.14 24.11 28.75
C PRO A 26 5.25 24.17 29.99
N ASP A 27 5.39 25.23 30.80
CA ASP A 27 4.59 25.44 32.01
C ASP A 27 3.11 25.79 31.73
N ASN A 28 2.83 26.32 30.53
CA ASN A 28 1.47 26.66 30.08
C ASN A 28 0.85 25.53 29.22
N TYR A 29 1.61 24.48 28.92
CA TYR A 29 1.13 23.34 28.15
C TYR A 29 0.45 22.32 29.06
N SER A 30 -0.87 22.21 28.94
CA SER A 30 -1.61 21.05 29.44
C SER A 30 -2.06 20.22 28.25
N ALA A 31 -1.63 18.97 28.16
CA ALA A 31 -2.16 18.04 27.16
C ALA A 31 -3.65 17.83 27.43
N GLU A 32 -4.48 18.00 26.41
CA GLU A 32 -5.88 17.56 26.50
C GLU A 32 -5.90 16.03 26.54
N ILE A 33 -6.24 15.47 27.69
CA ILE A 33 -6.36 14.02 27.87
C ILE A 33 -7.75 13.62 27.40
N HIS A 34 -7.82 13.08 26.19
CA HIS A 34 -9.04 12.53 25.63
C HIS A 34 -9.10 11.01 25.85
N SER A 35 -10.31 10.46 25.97
CA SER A 35 -10.51 9.00 25.97
C SER A 35 -10.20 8.41 24.60
N VAL A 36 -9.87 7.11 24.54
CA VAL A 36 -9.70 6.40 23.26
C VAL A 36 -10.99 6.50 22.46
N GLY A 37 -10.88 6.92 21.19
CA GLY A 37 -12.04 7.10 20.31
C GLY A 37 -12.89 8.35 20.59
N TRP A 38 -12.40 9.32 21.37
CA TRP A 38 -13.13 10.57 21.67
C TRP A 38 -13.67 11.29 20.43
N PHE A 39 -12.96 11.19 19.31
CA PHE A 39 -13.30 11.84 18.04
C PHE A 39 -14.43 11.14 17.27
N LEU A 40 -14.81 9.91 17.63
CA LEU A 40 -15.90 9.18 16.96
C LEU A 40 -17.24 9.92 17.09
N ASN A 41 -17.49 10.49 18.28
CA ASN A 41 -18.73 11.21 18.59
C ASN A 41 -18.70 12.68 18.18
N LYS A 42 -17.59 13.17 17.61
CA LYS A 42 -17.55 14.53 17.07
C LYS A 42 -18.43 14.59 15.83
N THR A 43 -19.50 15.38 15.93
CA THR A 43 -20.33 15.77 14.79
C THR A 43 -19.52 16.67 13.87
N LEU A 44 -19.70 16.48 12.56
CA LEU A 44 -19.24 17.41 11.53
C LEU A 44 -19.96 18.73 11.79
N SER A 45 -19.20 19.81 12.01
CA SER A 45 -19.74 21.10 12.42
C SER A 45 -19.86 22.00 11.21
N ILE A 46 -20.98 22.70 11.07
CA ILE A 46 -21.22 23.66 9.97
C ILE A 46 -20.12 24.75 9.91
N ASP A 47 -19.48 25.04 11.04
CA ASP A 47 -18.44 26.07 11.16
C ASP A 47 -17.00 25.55 10.93
N ARG A 48 -16.80 24.25 10.67
CA ARG A 48 -15.46 23.70 10.40
C ARG A 48 -15.06 23.87 8.96
N LYS A 49 -13.75 24.02 8.73
CA LYS A 49 -13.19 23.97 7.38
C LYS A 49 -13.38 22.57 6.82
N ALA A 50 -13.82 22.46 5.56
CA ALA A 50 -14.05 21.18 4.89
C ALA A 50 -12.83 20.21 4.97
N ASP A 51 -11.61 20.74 5.06
CA ASP A 51 -10.39 19.95 5.25
C ASP A 51 -10.32 19.27 6.63
N GLU A 52 -10.74 19.94 7.71
CA GLU A 52 -10.74 19.37 9.07
C GLU A 52 -11.76 18.24 9.20
N ASP A 53 -12.92 18.42 8.57
CA ASP A 53 -13.96 17.41 8.52
C ASP A 53 -13.52 16.20 7.68
N ARG A 54 -12.82 16.42 6.55
CA ARG A 54 -12.21 15.36 5.75
C ARG A 54 -11.19 14.54 6.56
N GLU A 55 -10.32 15.21 7.31
CA GLU A 55 -9.35 14.55 8.19
C GLU A 55 -10.04 13.74 9.29
N LEU A 56 -11.10 14.29 9.90
CA LEU A 56 -11.87 13.60 10.91
C LEU A 56 -12.48 12.29 10.37
N VAL A 57 -13.09 12.33 9.19
CA VAL A 57 -13.64 11.12 8.52
C VAL A 57 -12.53 10.11 8.22
N SER A 58 -11.38 10.56 7.71
CA SER A 58 -10.21 9.71 7.49
C SER A 58 -9.75 9.00 8.77
N TYR A 59 -9.70 9.72 9.90
CA TYR A 59 -9.35 9.14 11.21
C TYR A 59 -10.41 8.14 11.71
N LYS A 60 -11.71 8.43 11.52
CA LYS A 60 -12.80 7.49 11.84
C LYS A 60 -12.67 6.19 11.04
N ALA A 61 -12.46 6.30 9.73
CA ALA A 61 -12.28 5.14 8.85
C ALA A 61 -11.05 4.30 9.26
N ALA A 62 -9.91 4.94 9.50
CA ALA A 62 -8.69 4.27 9.95
C ALA A 62 -8.86 3.59 11.32
N TYR A 63 -9.57 4.23 12.24
CA TYR A 63 -9.88 3.67 13.56
C TYR A 63 -10.73 2.38 13.44
N PHE A 64 -11.82 2.42 12.68
CA PHE A 64 -12.65 1.23 12.48
C PHE A 64 -11.89 0.11 11.77
N ASN A 65 -11.05 0.44 10.79
CA ASN A 65 -10.20 -0.54 10.09
C ASN A 65 -9.17 -1.19 11.03
N TYR A 66 -8.56 -0.41 11.93
CA TYR A 66 -7.63 -0.93 12.94
C TYR A 66 -8.32 -1.87 13.94
N HIS A 67 -9.57 -1.56 14.31
CA HIS A 67 -10.38 -2.38 15.21
C HIS A 67 -11.19 -3.48 14.50
N GLU A 68 -10.85 -3.78 13.25
CA GLU A 68 -11.48 -4.84 12.43
C GLU A 68 -12.99 -4.69 12.17
N ASP A 69 -13.55 -3.50 12.43
CA ASP A 69 -14.92 -3.15 12.05
C ASP A 69 -14.95 -2.65 10.60
N TYR A 70 -14.66 -3.58 9.67
CA TYR A 70 -14.42 -3.24 8.27
C TYR A 70 -15.64 -2.65 7.57
N ARG A 71 -16.87 -3.01 7.98
CA ARG A 71 -18.08 -2.46 7.38
C ARG A 71 -18.21 -0.97 7.66
N LYS A 72 -18.08 -0.56 8.93
CA LYS A 72 -18.08 0.86 9.28
C LYS A 72 -16.90 1.62 8.67
N ALA A 73 -15.72 0.99 8.63
CA ALA A 73 -14.57 1.58 7.97
C ALA A 73 -14.83 1.87 6.49
N VAL A 74 -15.46 0.92 5.77
CA VAL A 74 -15.84 1.10 4.37
C VAL A 74 -16.89 2.20 4.22
N ASP A 75 -17.87 2.30 5.11
CA ASP A 75 -18.87 3.37 5.08
C ASP A 75 -18.17 4.74 5.21
N GLU A 76 -17.29 4.92 6.19
CA GLU A 76 -16.52 6.16 6.38
C GLU A 76 -15.57 6.45 5.21
N TYR A 77 -14.88 5.45 4.65
CA TYR A 77 -14.05 5.64 3.44
C TYR A 77 -14.89 5.98 2.20
N THR A 78 -16.11 5.47 2.11
CA THR A 78 -17.04 5.78 1.02
C THR A 78 -17.52 7.23 1.13
N THR A 79 -17.91 7.66 2.33
CA THR A 79 -18.21 9.08 2.63
C THR A 79 -17.02 9.96 2.31
N LEU A 80 -15.81 9.57 2.74
CA LEU A 80 -14.58 10.29 2.42
C LEU A 80 -14.44 10.46 0.91
N PHE A 81 -14.59 9.39 0.13
CA PHE A 81 -14.42 9.40 -1.32
C PHE A 81 -15.48 10.22 -2.05
N LEU A 82 -16.76 10.12 -1.67
CA LEU A 82 -17.88 10.70 -2.42
C LEU A 82 -18.25 12.13 -2.00
N GLU A 83 -18.15 12.46 -0.72
CA GLU A 83 -18.71 13.72 -0.19
C GLU A 83 -17.68 14.85 -0.13
N TYR A 84 -16.39 14.53 -0.23
CA TYR A 84 -15.32 15.52 -0.11
C TYR A 84 -14.61 15.75 -1.44
N LYS A 85 -14.28 17.01 -1.71
CA LYS A 85 -13.40 17.35 -2.82
C LYS A 85 -11.97 16.96 -2.47
N HIS A 86 -11.36 16.17 -3.35
CA HIS A 86 -9.99 15.72 -3.21
C HIS A 86 -9.09 16.38 -4.25
N SER A 87 -7.83 16.62 -3.88
CA SER A 87 -6.80 16.64 -4.92
C SER A 87 -6.64 15.23 -5.46
N ARG A 88 -6.18 15.10 -6.70
CA ARG A 88 -5.95 13.81 -7.36
C ARG A 88 -5.22 12.78 -6.47
N THR A 89 -4.14 13.20 -5.81
CA THR A 89 -3.35 12.33 -4.91
C THR A 89 -4.17 11.84 -3.72
N HIS A 90 -5.03 12.69 -3.14
CA HIS A 90 -5.93 12.28 -2.08
C HIS A 90 -7.03 11.34 -2.59
N THR A 91 -7.54 11.56 -3.82
CA THR A 91 -8.51 10.65 -4.46
C THR A 91 -7.93 9.25 -4.57
N VAL A 92 -6.72 9.14 -5.13
CA VAL A 92 -6.00 7.88 -5.30
C VAL A 92 -5.80 7.17 -3.95
N ALA A 93 -5.35 7.88 -2.92
CA ALA A 93 -5.16 7.33 -1.59
C ALA A 93 -6.46 6.88 -0.90
N ALA A 94 -7.56 7.64 -1.09
CA ALA A 94 -8.88 7.30 -0.57
C ALA A 94 -9.43 6.03 -1.23
N ILE A 95 -9.32 5.92 -2.56
CA ILE A 95 -9.75 4.71 -3.29
C ILE A 95 -8.90 3.50 -2.88
N ASP A 96 -7.57 3.63 -2.78
CA ASP A 96 -6.70 2.53 -2.33
C ASP A 96 -7.14 2.01 -0.94
N SER A 97 -7.34 2.93 0.01
CA SER A 97 -7.77 2.60 1.37
C SER A 97 -9.15 1.93 1.40
N LEU A 98 -10.10 2.47 0.62
CA LEU A 98 -11.45 1.93 0.47
C LEU A 98 -11.44 0.50 -0.07
N VAL A 99 -10.77 0.27 -1.20
CA VAL A 99 -10.72 -1.05 -1.84
C VAL A 99 -9.99 -2.07 -0.96
N ARG A 100 -8.86 -1.69 -0.36
CA ARG A 100 -8.13 -2.58 0.57
C ARG A 100 -8.96 -2.96 1.79
N CYS A 101 -9.75 -2.02 2.32
CA CYS A 101 -10.67 -2.31 3.42
C CYS A 101 -11.82 -3.21 2.97
N ALA A 102 -12.43 -2.92 1.82
CA ALA A 102 -13.52 -3.71 1.24
C ALA A 102 -13.12 -5.16 0.97
N LEU A 103 -11.88 -5.41 0.52
CA LEU A 103 -11.36 -6.77 0.28
C LEU A 103 -11.24 -7.63 1.56
N LYS A 104 -11.30 -7.03 2.76
CA LYS A 104 -11.35 -7.75 4.03
C LYS A 104 -12.76 -8.24 4.39
N ILE A 105 -13.79 -7.77 3.68
CA ILE A 105 -15.20 -8.14 3.88
C ILE A 105 -15.53 -9.30 2.90
N PRO A 106 -15.80 -10.52 3.39
CA PRO A 106 -15.96 -11.70 2.51
C PRO A 106 -17.10 -11.62 1.50
N ASP A 107 -18.17 -10.90 1.82
CA ASP A 107 -19.39 -10.77 1.02
C ASP A 107 -19.50 -9.41 0.31
N PHE A 108 -18.38 -8.68 0.18
CA PHE A 108 -18.41 -7.37 -0.45
C PHE A 108 -18.74 -7.46 -1.95
N PRO A 109 -19.63 -6.62 -2.49
CA PRO A 109 -20.04 -6.69 -3.88
C PRO A 109 -18.88 -6.45 -4.87
N ALA A 110 -18.69 -7.39 -5.81
CA ALA A 110 -17.61 -7.32 -6.78
C ALA A 110 -17.78 -6.18 -7.79
N ASP A 111 -19.02 -5.86 -8.17
CA ASP A 111 -19.39 -4.72 -9.02
C ASP A 111 -18.89 -3.39 -8.43
N LYS A 112 -19.01 -3.20 -7.11
CA LYS A 112 -18.47 -2.02 -6.43
C LYS A 112 -16.95 -1.96 -6.46
N LEU A 113 -16.26 -3.10 -6.27
CA LEU A 113 -14.81 -3.16 -6.40
C LEU A 113 -14.36 -2.76 -7.81
N PHE A 114 -15.09 -3.20 -8.84
CA PHE A 114 -14.81 -2.80 -10.22
C PHE A 114 -15.04 -1.32 -10.48
N SER A 115 -16.12 -0.74 -9.95
CA SER A 115 -16.33 0.71 -10.08
C SER A 115 -15.18 1.48 -9.44
N TYR A 116 -14.72 1.09 -8.25
CA TYR A 116 -13.61 1.77 -7.58
C TYR A 116 -12.28 1.60 -8.33
N LEU A 117 -12.00 0.41 -8.86
CA LEU A 117 -10.81 0.20 -9.69
C LEU A 117 -10.85 1.06 -10.96
N HIS A 118 -12.01 1.19 -11.61
CA HIS A 118 -12.15 2.02 -12.78
C HIS A 118 -11.90 3.50 -12.46
N GLU A 119 -12.47 4.01 -11.37
CA GLU A 119 -12.23 5.38 -10.90
C GLU A 119 -10.74 5.61 -10.58
N TYR A 120 -10.07 4.63 -9.96
CA TYR A 120 -8.63 4.70 -9.72
C TYR A 120 -7.87 4.85 -11.03
N GLU A 121 -8.15 3.99 -12.00
CA GLU A 121 -7.48 3.97 -13.31
C GLU A 121 -7.57 5.32 -14.01
N GLN A 122 -8.73 6.01 -13.94
CA GLN A 122 -8.91 7.34 -14.51
C GLN A 122 -8.08 8.42 -13.79
N CYS A 123 -7.75 8.22 -12.51
CA CYS A 123 -6.97 9.16 -11.70
C CYS A 123 -5.45 8.95 -11.78
N ALA A 124 -5.00 7.78 -12.26
CA ALA A 124 -3.59 7.42 -12.34
C ALA A 124 -2.89 8.12 -13.52
N LEU A 125 -1.96 9.04 -13.23
CA LEU A 125 -1.28 9.84 -14.27
C LEU A 125 0.22 9.55 -14.37
N ASP A 126 0.85 9.20 -13.25
CA ASP A 126 2.28 8.93 -13.22
C ASP A 126 2.57 7.44 -13.03
N TYR A 127 3.84 7.09 -13.26
CA TYR A 127 4.29 5.71 -13.15
C TYR A 127 4.08 5.13 -11.74
N GLY A 128 4.18 5.96 -10.69
CA GLY A 128 3.95 5.54 -9.31
C GLY A 128 2.50 5.13 -9.08
N ASP A 129 1.55 5.95 -9.53
CA ASP A 129 0.12 5.64 -9.42
C ASP A 129 -0.26 4.41 -10.22
N GLN A 130 0.33 4.23 -11.42
CA GLN A 130 0.09 3.05 -12.24
C GLN A 130 0.56 1.77 -11.55
N LEU A 131 1.70 1.80 -10.87
CA LEU A 131 2.18 0.66 -10.08
C LEU A 131 1.27 0.36 -8.89
N GLN A 132 0.79 1.39 -8.20
CA GLN A 132 -0.16 1.22 -7.10
C GLN A 132 -1.50 0.68 -7.60
N TYR A 133 -2.01 1.17 -8.72
CA TYR A 133 -3.19 0.64 -9.40
C TYR A 133 -3.04 -0.85 -9.73
N LEU A 134 -1.93 -1.24 -10.36
CA LEU A 134 -1.66 -2.64 -10.67
C LEU A 134 -1.59 -3.51 -9.41
N SER A 135 -0.98 -3.00 -8.34
CA SER A 135 -0.94 -3.67 -7.03
C SER A 135 -2.35 -3.90 -6.47
N LEU A 136 -3.23 -2.90 -6.55
CA LEU A 136 -4.61 -3.00 -6.10
C LEU A 136 -5.45 -3.94 -6.99
N LYS A 137 -5.28 -3.83 -8.32
CA LYS A 137 -5.93 -4.70 -9.32
C LYS A 137 -5.57 -6.16 -9.07
N LYS A 138 -4.30 -6.47 -8.83
CA LYS A 138 -3.83 -7.79 -8.42
C LYS A 138 -4.57 -8.30 -7.17
N ASP A 139 -4.68 -7.48 -6.14
CA ASP A 139 -5.35 -7.88 -4.89
C ASP A 139 -6.84 -8.20 -5.12
N VAL A 140 -7.55 -7.38 -5.91
CA VAL A 140 -8.95 -7.63 -6.28
C VAL A 140 -9.09 -8.93 -7.06
N TYR A 141 -8.36 -9.10 -8.16
CA TYR A 141 -8.45 -10.30 -8.99
C TYR A 141 -7.89 -11.56 -8.31
N SER A 142 -7.11 -11.44 -7.23
CA SER A 142 -6.72 -12.60 -6.41
C SER A 142 -7.89 -13.23 -5.66
N LYS A 143 -8.94 -12.45 -5.35
CA LYS A 143 -10.08 -12.87 -4.52
C LYS A 143 -11.33 -13.24 -5.31
N LEU A 144 -11.43 -12.78 -6.56
CA LEU A 144 -12.64 -12.99 -7.38
C LEU A 144 -12.67 -14.35 -8.08
N CYS A 145 -13.86 -14.95 -8.12
CA CYS A 145 -14.16 -16.22 -8.78
C CYS A 145 -14.91 -16.01 -10.12
N LEU A 146 -14.39 -15.15 -11.00
CA LEU A 146 -14.91 -14.94 -12.35
C LEU A 146 -14.10 -15.74 -13.38
N PRO A 147 -14.69 -16.09 -14.55
CA PRO A 147 -14.01 -16.89 -15.58
C PRO A 147 -12.64 -16.33 -15.99
N ASP A 148 -12.57 -15.02 -16.22
CA ASP A 148 -11.34 -14.37 -16.71
C ASP A 148 -10.44 -13.84 -15.58
N ALA A 149 -10.88 -13.93 -14.32
CA ALA A 149 -10.15 -13.34 -13.19
C ALA A 149 -8.74 -13.94 -13.02
N SER A 150 -8.57 -15.23 -13.30
CA SER A 150 -7.26 -15.89 -13.23
C SER A 150 -6.29 -15.32 -14.27
N GLN A 151 -6.74 -15.12 -15.50
CA GLN A 151 -5.88 -14.58 -16.57
C GLN A 151 -5.50 -13.13 -16.27
N ILE A 152 -6.49 -12.29 -15.92
CA ILE A 152 -6.25 -10.88 -15.57
C ILE A 152 -5.30 -10.77 -14.37
N PHE A 153 -5.44 -11.64 -13.38
CA PHE A 153 -4.53 -11.72 -12.25
C PHE A 153 -3.08 -12.04 -12.71
N ILE A 154 -2.89 -13.08 -13.52
CA ILE A 154 -1.57 -13.46 -14.03
C ILE A 154 -0.94 -12.30 -14.80
N ASP A 155 -1.67 -11.71 -15.75
CA ASP A 155 -1.17 -10.62 -16.58
C ASP A 155 -0.76 -9.41 -15.73
N THR A 156 -1.58 -9.08 -14.73
CA THR A 156 -1.29 -7.97 -13.80
C THR A 156 -0.03 -8.25 -12.97
N VAL A 157 0.15 -9.48 -12.45
CA VAL A 157 1.36 -9.85 -11.69
C VAL A 157 2.59 -9.88 -12.59
N CYS A 158 2.48 -10.41 -13.81
CA CYS A 158 3.57 -10.39 -14.79
C CYS A 158 4.03 -8.96 -15.11
N LEU A 159 3.08 -8.03 -15.31
CA LEU A 159 3.39 -6.62 -15.51
C LEU A 159 4.10 -6.03 -14.28
N LEU A 160 3.60 -6.28 -13.06
CA LEU A 160 4.27 -5.83 -11.84
C LEU A 160 5.70 -6.36 -11.71
N CYS A 161 5.93 -7.64 -12.01
CA CYS A 161 7.27 -8.23 -11.99
C CYS A 161 8.19 -7.62 -13.05
N ALA A 162 7.67 -7.36 -14.26
CA ALA A 162 8.44 -6.76 -15.35
C ALA A 162 8.77 -5.28 -15.09
N SER A 163 7.85 -4.55 -14.46
CA SER A 163 7.99 -3.13 -14.14
C SER A 163 8.85 -2.89 -12.90
N VAL A 164 8.65 -3.67 -11.84
CA VAL A 164 9.41 -3.59 -10.59
C VAL A 164 9.61 -5.00 -10.03
N ASP A 165 10.83 -5.49 -10.17
CA ASP A 165 11.22 -6.86 -9.84
C ASP A 165 11.39 -7.06 -8.32
N LEU A 166 10.28 -7.01 -7.58
CA LEU A 166 10.22 -7.16 -6.12
C LEU A 166 9.82 -8.58 -5.70
N PRO A 167 10.38 -9.12 -4.60
CA PRO A 167 9.97 -10.41 -4.03
C PRO A 167 8.45 -10.55 -3.83
N GLU A 168 7.80 -9.48 -3.38
CA GLU A 168 6.37 -9.45 -3.09
C GLU A 168 5.50 -9.71 -4.33
N HIS A 169 5.93 -9.24 -5.51
CA HIS A 169 5.22 -9.46 -6.76
C HIS A 169 5.32 -10.92 -7.20
N TRP A 170 6.51 -11.53 -7.11
CA TRP A 170 6.68 -12.95 -7.42
C TRP A 170 5.93 -13.86 -6.46
N LEU A 171 5.88 -13.53 -5.17
CA LEU A 171 5.07 -14.28 -4.21
C LEU A 171 3.57 -14.13 -4.43
N ALA A 172 3.12 -13.11 -5.17
CA ALA A 172 1.71 -12.93 -5.45
C ALA A 172 1.12 -14.10 -6.22
N PHE A 173 1.87 -14.78 -7.11
CA PHE A 173 1.39 -15.99 -7.78
C PHE A 173 0.89 -17.07 -6.81
N GLY A 174 1.44 -17.12 -5.58
CA GLY A 174 0.97 -18.03 -4.53
C GLY A 174 -0.23 -17.53 -3.71
N GLN A 175 -0.75 -16.33 -3.96
CA GLN A 175 -1.87 -15.74 -3.21
C GLN A 175 -3.25 -16.19 -3.71
N ARG A 176 -3.33 -16.75 -4.93
CA ARG A 176 -4.56 -17.24 -5.54
C ARG A 176 -4.58 -18.78 -5.51
N PRO A 177 -5.29 -19.43 -4.57
CA PRO A 177 -5.29 -20.90 -4.45
C PRO A 177 -5.91 -21.61 -5.65
N SER A 178 -6.80 -20.93 -6.39
CA SER A 178 -7.45 -21.44 -7.60
C SER A 178 -6.58 -21.32 -8.86
N LEU A 179 -5.36 -20.79 -8.74
CA LEU A 179 -4.44 -20.67 -9.86
C LEU A 179 -3.87 -22.05 -10.22
N ILE A 180 -4.27 -22.59 -11.37
CA ILE A 180 -3.76 -23.86 -11.89
C ILE A 180 -2.54 -23.59 -12.76
N VAL A 181 -1.36 -23.83 -12.20
CA VAL A 181 -0.06 -23.71 -12.89
C VAL A 181 0.78 -24.94 -12.62
N GLY A 182 1.71 -25.25 -13.53
CA GLY A 182 2.59 -26.41 -13.36
C GLY A 182 3.58 -26.25 -12.20
N GLU A 183 4.04 -27.37 -11.63
CA GLU A 183 5.02 -27.40 -10.53
C GLU A 183 6.29 -26.58 -10.84
N ASN A 184 6.77 -26.62 -12.10
CA ASN A 184 7.92 -25.84 -12.53
C ASN A 184 7.69 -24.33 -12.40
N PHE A 185 6.47 -23.85 -12.62
CA PHE A 185 6.13 -22.43 -12.43
C PHE A 185 6.15 -22.08 -10.95
N HIS A 186 5.61 -22.95 -10.08
CA HIS A 186 5.69 -22.79 -8.63
C HIS A 186 7.13 -22.69 -8.12
N ILE A 187 7.99 -23.62 -8.56
CA ILE A 187 9.42 -23.59 -8.25
C ILE A 187 10.03 -22.30 -8.80
N GLY A 188 9.72 -21.93 -10.04
CA GLY A 188 10.27 -20.75 -10.72
C GLY A 188 10.07 -19.44 -9.97
N TYR A 189 8.81 -19.09 -9.60
CA TYR A 189 8.58 -17.82 -8.90
C TYR A 189 9.15 -17.84 -7.47
N MET A 190 9.14 -18.99 -6.80
CA MET A 190 9.73 -19.12 -5.46
C MET A 190 11.26 -18.97 -5.52
N MET A 191 11.90 -19.53 -6.53
CA MET A 191 13.33 -19.36 -6.78
C MET A 191 13.70 -17.92 -7.09
N ARG A 192 12.95 -17.25 -7.97
CA ARG A 192 13.17 -15.83 -8.27
C ARG A 192 13.01 -14.96 -7.02
N THR A 193 11.96 -15.22 -6.22
CA THR A 193 11.76 -14.56 -4.93
C THR A 193 12.97 -14.74 -4.01
N ALA A 194 13.50 -15.96 -3.88
CA ALA A 194 14.64 -16.25 -3.02
C ALA A 194 15.90 -15.47 -3.46
N LEU A 195 16.18 -15.44 -4.77
CA LEU A 195 17.30 -14.67 -5.33
C LEU A 195 17.17 -13.16 -5.03
N LEU A 196 15.98 -12.60 -5.17
CA LEU A 196 15.72 -11.19 -4.88
C LEU A 196 15.86 -10.88 -3.39
N LEU A 197 15.31 -11.73 -2.51
CA LEU A 197 15.48 -11.59 -1.06
C LEU A 197 16.93 -11.67 -0.63
N GLU A 198 17.73 -12.59 -1.21
CA GLU A 198 19.17 -12.66 -0.98
C GLU A 198 19.88 -11.37 -1.39
N ARG A 199 19.56 -10.87 -2.59
CA ARG A 199 20.12 -9.61 -3.08
C ARG A 199 19.75 -8.45 -2.15
N HIS A 200 18.48 -8.30 -1.78
CA HIS A 200 18.02 -7.22 -0.90
C HIS A 200 18.64 -7.33 0.50
N SER A 201 18.77 -8.54 1.03
CA SER A 201 19.35 -8.78 2.35
C SER A 201 20.82 -8.36 2.42
N LYS A 202 21.60 -8.52 1.35
CA LYS A 202 23.01 -8.09 1.28
C LYS A 202 23.19 -6.58 1.50
N TYR A 203 22.22 -5.78 1.08
CA TYR A 203 22.27 -4.31 1.18
C TYR A 203 21.41 -3.77 2.33
N ALA A 204 20.65 -4.63 3.01
CA ALA A 204 19.81 -4.24 4.13
C ALA A 204 20.58 -4.34 5.46
N HIS A 205 20.23 -3.46 6.40
CA HIS A 205 20.81 -3.46 7.73
C HIS A 205 19.74 -3.51 8.83
N GLY A 206 20.16 -3.88 10.04
CA GLY A 206 19.33 -3.84 11.24
C GLY A 206 18.05 -4.68 11.13
N PHE A 207 16.92 -4.06 11.47
CA PHE A 207 15.61 -4.71 11.50
C PHE A 207 15.20 -5.28 10.12
N VAL A 208 15.42 -4.52 9.04
CA VAL A 208 15.02 -4.92 7.69
C VAL A 208 15.75 -6.19 7.25
N SER A 209 17.06 -6.27 7.49
CA SER A 209 17.86 -7.48 7.20
C SER A 209 17.32 -8.71 7.93
N ARG A 210 16.97 -8.57 9.22
CA ARG A 210 16.38 -9.68 10.01
C ARG A 210 15.06 -10.17 9.42
N VAL A 211 14.18 -9.25 8.98
CA VAL A 211 12.90 -9.60 8.36
C VAL A 211 13.10 -10.31 7.03
N LEU A 212 13.97 -9.80 6.16
CA LEU A 212 14.27 -10.41 4.86
C LEU A 212 14.88 -11.80 5.01
N ASN A 213 15.83 -11.98 5.94
CA ASN A 213 16.44 -13.27 6.21
C ASN A 213 15.44 -14.30 6.75
N ARG A 214 14.51 -13.89 7.62
CA ARG A 214 13.43 -14.77 8.07
C ARG A 214 12.55 -15.23 6.91
N LYS A 215 12.08 -14.30 6.07
CA LYS A 215 11.30 -14.62 4.86
C LYS A 215 12.05 -15.60 3.94
N LEU A 216 13.36 -15.38 3.75
CA LEU A 216 14.21 -16.25 2.93
C LEU A 216 14.32 -17.68 3.50
N MET A 217 14.48 -17.82 4.82
CA MET A 217 14.54 -19.14 5.47
C MET A 217 13.23 -19.91 5.29
N ASP A 218 12.08 -19.25 5.51
CA ASP A 218 10.77 -19.87 5.33
C ASP A 218 10.54 -20.32 3.88
N LEU A 219 10.95 -19.47 2.93
CA LEU A 219 10.85 -19.77 1.50
C LEU A 219 11.73 -20.95 1.09
N ARG A 220 12.96 -21.04 1.59
CA ARG A 220 13.87 -22.16 1.34
C ARG A 220 13.33 -23.47 1.91
N LYS A 221 12.68 -23.43 3.08
CA LYS A 221 12.01 -24.60 3.66
C LYS A 221 10.90 -25.10 2.73
N ARG A 222 10.03 -24.20 2.26
CA ARG A 222 8.95 -24.54 1.31
C ARG A 222 9.49 -25.08 -0.02
N LEU A 223 10.59 -24.52 -0.53
CA LEU A 223 11.26 -25.04 -1.73
C LEU A 223 11.80 -26.45 -1.54
N ALA A 224 12.37 -26.76 -0.37
CA ALA A 224 12.88 -28.10 -0.06
C ALA A 224 11.74 -29.14 0.08
N GLU A 225 10.55 -28.72 0.50
CA GLU A 225 9.34 -29.56 0.54
C GLU A 225 8.82 -29.86 -0.88
N LEU A 226 8.94 -28.91 -1.82
CA LEU A 226 8.48 -29.05 -3.20
C LEU A 226 9.49 -29.76 -4.12
N GLY A 227 10.78 -29.70 -3.81
CA GLY A 227 11.84 -30.30 -4.61
C GLY A 227 12.83 -31.02 -3.74
N SER A 228 12.99 -32.34 -3.93
CA SER A 228 14.19 -33.04 -3.50
C SER A 228 15.41 -32.25 -4.01
N LEU A 229 16.22 -31.80 -3.05
CA LEU A 229 17.26 -30.75 -3.17
C LEU A 229 18.23 -30.84 -4.38
N GLU A 230 18.29 -31.97 -5.09
CA GLU A 230 19.19 -32.18 -6.23
C GLU A 230 18.80 -31.42 -7.50
N ARG A 231 17.50 -31.24 -7.80
CA ARG A 231 17.09 -30.51 -9.03
C ARG A 231 17.32 -29.00 -8.92
N VAL A 232 17.11 -28.43 -7.73
CA VAL A 232 17.17 -26.98 -7.51
C VAL A 232 18.61 -26.46 -7.53
N ARG A 233 19.57 -27.26 -7.05
CA ARG A 233 21.00 -26.90 -7.06
C ARG A 233 21.56 -26.72 -8.47
N LEU A 234 21.11 -27.53 -9.43
CA LEU A 234 21.52 -27.45 -10.84
C LEU A 234 20.98 -26.20 -11.54
N GLN A 235 19.77 -25.74 -11.20
CA GLN A 235 19.16 -24.55 -11.80
C GLN A 235 19.70 -23.23 -11.24
N ILE A 236 20.09 -23.17 -9.96
CA ILE A 236 20.79 -22.01 -9.39
C ILE A 236 22.14 -21.79 -10.06
N CYS A 237 22.86 -22.87 -10.40
CA CYS A 237 24.10 -22.76 -11.14
C CYS A 237 23.86 -22.23 -12.56
N TYR A 238 22.81 -22.68 -13.25
CA TYR A 238 22.50 -22.21 -14.61
C TYR A 238 22.14 -20.71 -14.68
N LEU A 239 21.42 -20.19 -13.69
CA LEU A 239 21.05 -18.76 -13.65
C LEU A 239 22.20 -17.83 -13.23
N ARG A 240 23.34 -18.36 -12.78
CA ARG A 240 24.56 -17.56 -12.53
C ARG A 240 25.48 -17.43 -13.75
N PHE A 241 25.15 -18.07 -14.87
CA PHE A 241 25.97 -18.06 -16.10
C PHE A 241 25.37 -17.24 -17.24
N THR A 242 24.32 -16.45 -16.98
CA THR A 242 23.69 -15.57 -17.99
C THR A 242 23.58 -14.12 -17.50
N ASP A 243 24.65 -13.61 -16.91
CA ASP A 243 24.94 -12.17 -16.79
C ASP A 243 26.37 -11.91 -17.28
#